data_AF-A0A5K0Y0I2-F1
#
_entry.id   AF-A0A5K0Y0I2-F1
#
_cell.length_a   1.000
_cell.length_b   1.000
_cell.length_c   1.000
_cell.angle_alpha   90.00
_cell.angle_beta   90.00
_cell.angle_gamma   90.00
#
_symmetry.space_group_name_H-M   'P 1'
#
loop_
_entity.id
_entity.type
_entity.pdbx_description
1 polymer ?
#
loop_
_entity_poly.entity_id
_entity_poly.type
_entity_poly.pdbx_seq_one_letter_code
_entity_poly.pdbx_strand_id
1 'polypeptide(L)' 'QIQNPTAIMIARTAVAQDDISGDGTTSTVLFIGELMKQSERYIDE' A
#
# COMPACT_ATOMS: atom_id res chain seq x y z
N GLN A 1 6.00 17.20 -0.07
CA GLN A 1 5.22 16.33 -0.99
C GLN A 1 5.94 14.99 -1.09
N ILE A 2 5.22 13.87 -1.24
CA ILE A 2 5.84 12.55 -1.44
C ILE A 2 6.51 12.53 -2.81
N GLN A 3 7.78 12.10 -2.88
CA GLN A 3 8.55 12.05 -4.13
C GLN A 3 8.67 10.64 -4.70
N ASN A 4 8.63 9.60 -3.86
CA ASN A 4 8.74 8.22 -4.30
C ASN A 4 7.45 7.78 -5.03
N PRO A 5 7.51 7.32 -6.29
CA PRO A 5 6.33 6.94 -7.06
C PRO A 5 5.50 5.83 -6.42
N THR A 6 6.14 4.82 -5.84
CA THR A 6 5.47 3.71 -5.15
C THR A 6 4.75 4.21 -3.90
N ALA A 7 5.39 5.06 -3.10
CA ALA A 7 4.76 5.67 -1.93
C ALA A 7 3.56 6.57 -2.30
N ILE A 8 3.61 7.25 -3.45
CA ILE A 8 2.47 8.00 -3.99
C ILE A 8 1.31 7.05 -4.30
N MET A 9 1.57 5.90 -4.92
CA MET A 9 0.52 4.91 -5.21
C MET A 9 -0.11 4.37 -3.93
N ILE A 10 0.70 3.98 -2.94
CA ILE A 10 0.22 3.49 -1.64
C ILE A 10 -0.65 4.55 -0.95
N ALA A 11 -0.22 5.81 -0.95
CA ALA A 11 -0.99 6.91 -0.36
C ALA A 11 -2.33 7.12 -1.07
N ARG A 12 -2.39 7.01 -2.40
CA ARG A 12 -3.65 7.09 -3.16
C ARG A 12 -4.58 5.94 -2.84
N THR A 13 -4.06 4.72 -2.67
CA THR A 13 -4.88 3.57 -2.26
C THR A 13 -5.45 3.76 -0.85
N ALA A 14 -4.67 4.31 0.07
CA ALA A 14 -5.16 4.63 1.42
C ALA A 14 -6.25 5.70 1.41
N VAL A 15 -6.13 6.74 0.57
CA VAL A 15 -7.18 7.75 0.39
C VAL A 15 -8.44 7.11 -0.21
N ALA A 16 -8.31 6.27 -1.23
CA ALA A 16 -9.46 5.56 -1.80
C ALA A 16 -10.15 4.64 -0.78
N GLN A 17 -9.39 4.01 0.12
CA GLN A 17 -9.94 3.20 1.22
C GLN A 17 -10.75 4.07 2.20
N ASP A 18 -10.25 5.26 2.52
CA ASP A 18 -10.97 6.24 3.36
C ASP A 18 -12.27 6.68 2.69
N ASP A 19 -12.22 7.04 1.40
CA ASP A 19 -13.38 7.51 0.64
C ASP A 19 -14.51 6.47 0.58
N ILE A 20 -14.16 5.18 0.49
CA ILE A 20 -15.14 4.09 0.35
C ILE A 20 -15.63 3.58 1.70
N SER A 21 -14.73 3.40 2.66
CA SER A 21 -15.02 2.68 3.92
C SER A 21 -14.91 3.55 5.18
N GLY A 22 -14.15 4.65 5.14
CA GLY A 22 -13.88 5.52 6.29
C GLY A 22 -13.04 4.88 7.41
N ASP A 23 -12.49 3.69 7.17
CA ASP A 23 -11.65 2.93 8.10
C ASP A 23 -10.68 2.02 7.34
N GLY A 24 -9.65 1.51 8.03
CA GLY A 24 -8.70 0.55 7.49
C GLY A 24 -7.62 1.18 6.60
N THR A 25 -7.48 2.51 6.59
CA THR A 25 -6.45 3.22 5.80
C THR A 25 -5.03 2.77 6.20
N THR A 26 -4.74 2.72 7.51
CA THR A 26 -3.50 2.16 8.06
C THR A 26 -3.39 0.66 7.76
N SER A 27 -4.51 -0.05 7.90
CA SER A 27 -4.79 -1.41 7.41
C SER A 27 -4.12 -1.72 6.09
N THR A 28 -4.60 -0.99 5.09
CA THR A 28 -4.24 -1.08 3.68
C THR A 28 -2.76 -0.78 3.44
N VAL A 29 -2.20 0.25 4.09
CA VAL A 29 -0.77 0.58 3.93
C VAL A 29 0.12 -0.58 4.43
N LEU A 30 -0.17 -1.11 5.61
CA LEU A 30 0.58 -2.24 6.18
C LEU A 30 0.43 -3.50 5.33
N PHE A 31 -0.79 -3.77 4.86
CA PHE A 31 -1.07 -4.93 4.01
C PHE A 31 -0.31 -4.89 2.68
N ILE A 32 -0.27 -3.73 2.01
CA ILE A 32 0.49 -3.57 0.76
C ILE A 32 1.98 -3.80 1.00
N GLY A 33 2.54 -3.24 2.08
CA GLY A 33 3.94 -3.42 2.43
C GLY A 33 4.31 -4.89 2.66
N GLU A 34 3.49 -5.61 3.42
CA GLU A 34 3.73 -7.04 3.67
C GLU A 34 3.54 -7.88 2.39
N LEU A 35 2.54 -7.57 1.56
CA LEU A 35 2.33 -8.27 0.28
C LEU A 35 3.53 -8.12 -0.65
N MET A 36 4.12 -6.93 -0.76
CA MET A 36 5.32 -6.69 -1.57
C MET A 36 6.51 -7.50 -1.05
N LYS A 37 6.72 -7.52 0.28
CA LYS A 37 7.78 -8.29 0.92
C LYS A 37 7.63 -9.80 0.69
N GLN A 38 6.40 -10.32 0.75
CA GLN A 38 6.15 -11.73 0.43
C GLN A 38 6.34 -12.02 -1.06
N SER A 39 6.01 -11.06 -1.94
CA SER A 39 6.19 -11.19 -3.39
C SER A 39 7.66 -11.27 -3.82
N GLU A 40 8.56 -10.56 -3.13
CA GLU A 40 10.01 -10.61 -3.37
C GLU A 40 10.55 -12.06 -3.33
N ARG A 41 10.04 -12.86 -2.39
CA ARG A 41 10.40 -14.29 -2.27
C ARG A 41 10.06 -15.12 -3.50
N TYR A 42 9.01 -14.77 -4.23
CA TYR A 42 8.58 -15.48 -5.43
C TYR A 42 9.22 -14.94 -6.71
N ILE A 43 9.81 -13.74 -6.66
CA ILE A 43 10.55 -13.16 -7.78
C ILE A 43 11.98 -13.68 -7.80
N ASP A 44 12.55 -13.96 -6.62
CA ASP A 44 13.90 -14.49 -6.45
C ASP A 44 13.99 -16.03 -6.60
N GLU A 45 12.85 -16.73 -6.72
CA GLU A 45 12.75 -18.17 -7.05
C GLU A 45 12.89 -18.43 -8.56
#